data_AF-A0A2R6QFZ8-F1
#
_entry.id   AF-A0A2R6QFZ8-F1
#
_cell.length_a   1.000
_cell.length_b   1.000
_cell.length_c   1.000
_cell.angle_alpha   90.00
_cell.angle_beta   90.00
_cell.angle_gamma   90.00
#
_symmetry.space_group_name_H-M   'P 1'
#
loop_
_entity.id
_entity.type
_entity.pdbx_description
1 polymer ?
#
loop_
_entity_poly.entity_id
_entity_poly.type
_entity_poly.pdbx_seq_one_letter_code
_entity_poly.pdbx_strand_id
1 'polypeptide(L)'
;MASSKSRLYEICAAKHWHPPSFECCEDGPGHKKLYAFKVTIEVQLEGSTTILECHGAPKSKKKMAEQHATEGALWYLMHLGIINGHN
;
A
#
# COMPACT_ATOMS: atom_id res chain seq x y z
N MET A 1 1.51 2.89 18.07
CA MET A 1 0.61 2.70 16.92
C MET A 1 1.42 2.23 15.74
N ALA A 2 1.10 1.06 15.19
CA ALA A 2 1.75 0.57 13.98
C ALA A 2 1.41 1.49 12.80
N SER A 3 2.38 1.79 11.93
CA SER A 3 2.10 2.51 10.69
C SER A 3 1.24 1.65 9.75
N SER A 4 0.49 2.27 8.84
CA SER A 4 -0.22 1.53 7.79
C SER A 4 0.72 0.58 7.02
N LYS A 5 2.00 0.97 6.89
CA LYS A 5 3.02 0.19 6.16
C LYS A 5 3.38 -1.09 6.90
N SER A 6 3.72 -0.98 8.18
CA SER A 6 3.97 -2.16 9.02
C SER A 6 2.76 -3.08 9.05
N ARG A 7 1.54 -2.52 9.04
CA ARG A 7 0.32 -3.32 8.98
C ARG A 7 0.18 -4.13 7.68
N LEU A 8 0.53 -3.57 6.52
CA LEU A 8 0.57 -4.35 5.27
C LEU A 8 1.58 -5.49 5.33
N TYR A 9 2.77 -5.26 5.88
CA TYR A 9 3.76 -6.33 6.06
C TYR A 9 3.25 -7.44 6.98
N GLU A 10 2.61 -7.09 8.10
CA GLU A 10 1.98 -8.06 9.01
C GLU A 10 0.92 -8.91 8.30
N ILE A 11 0.07 -8.27 7.48
CA ILE A 11 -0.98 -8.97 6.73
C ILE A 11 -0.38 -9.94 5.72
N CYS A 12 0.58 -9.49 4.91
CA CYS A 12 1.25 -10.36 3.93
C CYS A 12 1.94 -11.53 4.63
N ALA A 13 2.65 -11.27 5.74
CA ALA A 13 3.30 -12.32 6.52
C ALA A 13 2.28 -13.32 7.10
N ALA A 14 1.16 -12.85 7.69
CA ALA A 14 0.13 -13.71 8.26
C ALA A 14 -0.62 -14.56 7.21
N LYS A 15 -0.75 -14.04 5.98
CA LYS A 15 -1.38 -14.74 4.84
C LYS A 15 -0.39 -15.55 4.00
N HIS A 16 0.89 -15.56 4.38
CA HIS A 16 1.99 -16.21 3.65
C HIS A 16 2.15 -15.70 2.20
N TRP A 17 1.80 -14.44 1.95
CA TRP A 17 2.03 -13.78 0.66
C TRP A 17 3.44 -13.22 0.56
N HIS A 18 3.84 -12.88 -0.66
CA HIS A 18 5.04 -12.10 -0.87
C HIS A 18 4.96 -10.73 -0.17
N PRO A 19 6.11 -10.19 0.28
CA PRO A 19 6.14 -8.86 0.88
C PRO A 19 5.60 -7.79 -0.07
N PRO A 20 4.87 -6.78 0.44
CA PRO A 20 4.39 -5.68 -0.40
C PRO A 20 5.58 -4.89 -0.96
N SER A 21 5.46 -4.44 -2.21
CA SER A 21 6.45 -3.59 -2.86
C SER A 21 5.95 -2.15 -2.94
N PHE A 22 6.89 -1.21 -2.86
CA PHE A 22 6.63 0.23 -2.81
C PHE A 22 7.48 0.92 -3.86
N GLU A 23 6.83 1.55 -4.83
CA GLU A 23 7.49 2.33 -5.86
C GLU A 23 7.20 3.82 -5.63
N CYS A 24 8.24 4.63 -5.52
CA CYS A 24 8.12 6.07 -5.33
C CYS A 24 8.34 6.78 -6.66
N CYS A 25 7.32 7.48 -7.15
CA CYS A 25 7.44 8.39 -8.27
C CYS A 25 7.61 9.82 -7.75
N GLU A 26 8.65 10.50 -8.20
CA GLU A 26 8.91 11.90 -7.85
C GLU A 26 8.67 12.77 -9.10
N ASP A 27 7.85 13.80 -8.96
CA ASP A 27 7.53 14.73 -10.04
C ASP A 27 7.78 16.17 -9.60
N GLY A 28 8.20 17.02 -10.54
CA GLY A 28 8.36 18.46 -10.32
C GLY A 28 9.73 18.92 -9.79
N PRO A 29 10.08 20.20 -10.01
CA PRO A 29 11.39 20.74 -9.67
C PRO A 29 11.50 21.16 -8.19
N GLY A 30 12.60 20.79 -7.55
CA GLY A 30 13.08 21.34 -6.27
C GLY A 30 12.00 21.44 -5.17
N HIS A 31 11.61 22.66 -4.82
CA HIS A 31 10.64 22.98 -3.77
C HIS A 31 9.17 22.70 -4.14
N LYS A 32 8.88 22.41 -5.42
CA LYS A 32 7.55 21.98 -5.90
C LYS A 32 7.48 20.47 -6.14
N LYS A 33 8.46 19.72 -5.62
CA LYS A 33 8.50 18.28 -5.79
C LYS A 33 7.30 17.63 -5.09
N LEU A 34 6.57 16.82 -5.86
CA LEU A 34 5.52 15.96 -5.38
C LEU A 34 5.99 14.51 -5.42
N TYR A 35 5.50 13.74 -4.46
CA TYR A 35 5.80 12.34 -4.30
C TYR A 35 4.49 11.57 -4.44
N ALA A 36 4.44 10.58 -5.31
CA ALA A 36 3.38 9.59 -5.37
C ALA A 36 3.98 8.22 -5.08
N PHE A 37 3.19 7.34 -4.46
CA PHE A 37 3.60 5.97 -4.22
C PHE A 37 2.63 5.00 -4.88
N LYS A 38 3.17 3.98 -5.52
CA LYS A 38 2.44 2.77 -5.89
C LYS A 38 2.79 1.67 -4.89
N VAL A 39 1.76 1.06 -4.32
CA VAL A 39 1.88 -0.13 -3.49
C VAL A 39 1.37 -1.30 -4.29
N THR A 40 2.19 -2.35 -4.43
CA THR A 40 1.82 -3.57 -5.12
C THR A 40 1.85 -4.74 -4.15
N ILE A 41 0.79 -5.54 -4.14
CA ILE A 41 0.62 -6.71 -3.27
C ILE A 41 0.17 -7.89 -4.13
N GLU A 42 0.90 -9.00 -4.04
CA GLU A 42 0.51 -10.26 -4.65
C GLU A 42 -0.42 -11.02 -3.71
N VAL A 43 -1.72 -10.89 -3.95
CA VAL A 43 -2.77 -11.55 -3.17
C VAL A 43 -2.96 -12.96 -3.72
N GLN A 44 -2.60 -13.97 -2.94
CA GLN A 44 -2.85 -15.36 -3.27
C GLN A 44 -4.17 -15.80 -2.64
N LEU A 45 -5.14 -16.13 -3.49
CA LEU A 45 -6.45 -16.69 -3.14
C LEU A 45 -6.49 -18.16 -3.60
N GLU A 46 -7.47 -18.93 -3.15
CA GLU A 46 -7.58 -20.36 -3.48
C GLU A 46 -7.54 -20.60 -4.99
N GLY A 47 -6.41 -21.12 -5.49
CA GLY A 47 -6.19 -21.44 -6.90
C GLY A 47 -5.88 -20.25 -7.82
N SER A 48 -5.70 -19.03 -7.31
CA SER A 48 -5.36 -17.87 -8.16
C SER A 48 -4.49 -16.83 -7.44
N THR A 49 -3.60 -16.18 -8.21
CA THR A 49 -2.82 -15.03 -7.75
C THR A 49 -3.35 -13.78 -8.42
N THR A 50 -3.74 -12.79 -7.62
CA THR A 50 -4.18 -11.48 -8.09
C THR A 50 -3.19 -10.42 -7.64
N ILE A 51 -2.79 -9.53 -8.54
CA ILE A 51 -1.92 -8.40 -8.21
C ILE A 51 -2.82 -7.21 -7.86
N LEU A 52 -2.73 -6.75 -6.61
CA LEU A 52 -3.36 -5.52 -6.16
C LEU A 52 -2.37 -4.37 -6.29
N GLU A 53 -2.69 -3.39 -7.14
CA GLU A 53 -1.94 -2.16 -7.28
C GLU A 53 -2.75 -0.96 -6.74
N CYS A 54 -2.15 -0.20 -5.84
CA CYS A 54 -2.78 0.95 -5.20
C CYS A 54 -1.91 2.19 -5.37
N HIS A 55 -2.47 3.21 -6.04
CA HIS A 55 -1.78 4.45 -6.34
C HIS A 55 -2.20 5.52 -5.34
N GLY A 56 -1.26 5.97 -4.52
CA GLY A 56 -1.45 7.10 -3.62
C GLY A 56 -1.49 8.42 -4.39
N ALA A 57 -2.31 9.35 -3.91
CA ALA A 57 -2.33 10.71 -4.45
C ALA A 57 -0.97 11.40 -4.23
N PRO A 58 -0.49 12.22 -5.18
CA PRO A 58 0.74 12.99 -5.00
C PRO A 58 0.69 13.87 -3.75
N LYS A 59 1.73 13.85 -2.92
CA LYS A 59 1.87 14.69 -1.71
C LYS A 59 3.21 15.41 -1.72
N SER A 60 3.28 16.54 -1.02
CA SER A 60 4.54 17.31 -0.84
C SER A 60 5.58 16.61 0.05
N LYS A 61 5.21 15.55 0.77
CA LYS A 61 6.11 14.78 1.65
C LYS A 61 6.07 13.30 1.29
N LYS A 62 7.24 12.69 1.10
CA LYS A 62 7.42 11.26 0.77
C LYS A 62 6.67 10.34 1.74
N LYS A 63 6.79 10.58 3.05
CA LYS A 63 6.09 9.80 4.09
C LYS A 63 4.56 9.88 3.97
N MET A 64 4.02 11.05 3.64
CA MET A 64 2.57 11.23 3.49
C MET A 64 2.06 10.52 2.23
N ALA A 65 2.83 10.56 1.15
CA ALA A 65 2.50 9.86 -0.09
C ALA A 65 2.50 8.34 0.11
N GLU A 66 3.55 7.82 0.77
CA GLU A 66 3.65 6.40 1.14
C GLU A 66 2.48 5.98 2.02
N GLN A 67 2.21 6.73 3.09
CA GLN A 67 1.11 6.44 4.01
C GLN A 67 -0.24 6.43 3.28
N HIS A 68 -0.50 7.41 2.41
CA HIS A 68 -1.76 7.49 1.67
C HIS A 68 -1.94 6.31 0.69
N ALA A 69 -0.89 5.89 -0.02
CA ALA A 69 -0.96 4.73 -0.91
C ALA A 69 -1.24 3.44 -0.11
N THR A 70 -0.61 3.34 1.05
CA THR A 70 -0.71 2.19 1.96
C THR A 70 -2.09 2.09 2.62
N GLU A 71 -2.66 3.23 3.06
CA GLU A 71 -4.02 3.31 3.59
C GLU A 71 -5.04 2.91 2.53
N GLY A 72 -4.86 3.34 1.28
CA GLY A 72 -5.69 2.91 0.15
C GLY A 72 -5.64 1.39 -0.06
N ALA A 73 -4.46 0.78 0.00
CA ALA A 73 -4.32 -0.67 -0.12
C ALA A 73 -5.01 -1.43 1.01
N LEU A 74 -4.85 -0.98 2.26
CA LEU A 74 -5.55 -1.56 3.41
C LEU A 74 -7.07 -1.45 3.28
N TRP A 75 -7.56 -0.26 2.90
CA TRP A 75 -8.99 -0.04 2.69
C TRP A 75 -9.55 -0.98 1.62
N TYR A 76 -8.82 -1.17 0.52
CA TYR A 76 -9.27 -2.04 -0.56
C TYR A 76 -9.26 -3.53 -0.15
N LEU A 77 -8.23 -4.00 0.54
CA LEU A 77 -8.21 -5.36 1.09
C LEU A 77 -9.37 -5.58 2.07
N MET A 78 -9.73 -4.57 2.87
CA MET A 78 -10.88 -4.64 3.77
C MET A 78 -12.20 -4.66 2.99
N HIS A 79 -12.32 -3.83 1.95
CA HIS A 79 -13.51 -3.77 1.09
C HIS A 79 -13.75 -5.11 0.37
N LEU A 80 -12.68 -5.81 -0.04
CA LEU A 80 -12.75 -7.15 -0.61
C LEU A 80 -13.05 -8.26 0.41
N GLY A 81 -13.15 -7.94 1.71
CA GLY A 81 -13.36 -8.93 2.78
C GLY A 81 -12.13 -9.81 3.06
N ILE A 82 -10.96 -9.44 2.55
CA ILE A 82 -9.72 -10.23 2.67
C ILE A 82 -9.10 -10.06 4.07
N ILE A 83 -9.24 -8.86 4.63
CA ILE A 83 -8.83 -8.51 6.00
C ILE A 83 -10.00 -7.89 6.74
N ASN A 84 -10.06 -8.12 8.06
CA ASN A 84 -11.06 -7.49 8.91
C ASN A 84 -10.61 -6.10 9.34
N GLY A 85 -11.52 -5.12 9.33
CA GLY A 85 -11.31 -3.79 9.88
C GLY A 85 -11.33 -3.81 11.41
N HIS A 86 -10.25 -4.26 12.05
CA HIS A 86 -10.09 -4.13 13.49
C HIS A 86 -9.20 -2.93 13.81
N ASN A 87 -9.82 -1.97 14.52
CA ASN A 87 -9.28 -0.74 15.09
C ASN A 87 -8.28 -1.03 16.22
#